data_AF-A0A3C0HE59-F1
#
_entry.id   AF-A0A3C0HE59-F1
#
_cell.length_a   1.000
_cell.length_b   1.000
_cell.length_c   1.000
_cell.angle_alpha   90.00
_cell.angle_beta   90.00
_cell.angle_gamma   90.00
#
_symmetry.space_group_name_H-M   'P 1'
#
loop_
_entity.id
_entity.type
_entity.pdbx_description
1 polymer ?
#
loop_
_entity_poly.entity_id
_entity_poly.type
_entity_poly.pdbx_seq_one_letter_code
_entity_poly.pdbx_strand_id
1 'polypeptide(L)'
;MIISSTVSAQFQSHNLFVEVDVSKTGDEIVKYGRIVYNEKNSPRRKYFKKDINKAMFLDTLSSDLNELPLEKRNTLFYIHGMWASGWSFLKGNHRKMQTEMWSNKANPNGMVVTVVWHCKLNYFENKEMALKSGKILAPLIRQIHDVCAKASDNSKTNYLIHSMGHRVFEAIWQDQLTENMKYHADNIVMAG
;
A
#
# COMPACT_ATOMS: atom_id res chain seq x y z
N MET A 1 -14.42 6.73 -43.68
CA MET A 1 -13.17 6.32 -43.00
C MET A 1 -13.33 6.67 -41.53
N ILE A 2 -13.74 5.70 -40.70
CA ILE A 2 -13.94 5.91 -39.26
C ILE A 2 -12.61 5.61 -38.58
N ILE A 3 -11.97 6.64 -38.02
CA ILE A 3 -10.76 6.47 -37.22
C ILE A 3 -11.21 5.97 -35.85
N SER A 4 -11.26 4.65 -35.68
CA SER A 4 -11.43 4.01 -34.37
C SER A 4 -10.12 4.17 -33.59
N SER A 5 -9.95 5.27 -32.88
CA SER A 5 -8.92 5.39 -31.85
C SER A 5 -9.36 4.63 -30.60
N THR A 6 -9.40 3.30 -30.68
CA THR A 6 -9.41 2.44 -29.48
C THR A 6 -8.04 2.51 -28.84
N VAL A 7 -7.76 3.62 -28.15
CA VAL A 7 -6.81 3.58 -27.04
C VAL A 7 -7.47 2.65 -26.03
N SER A 8 -7.06 1.37 -26.00
CA SER A 8 -7.56 0.47 -24.97
C SER A 8 -7.24 1.14 -23.63
N ALA A 9 -8.26 1.50 -22.84
CA ALA A 9 -8.04 2.05 -21.52
C ALA A 9 -7.08 1.12 -20.79
N GLN A 10 -5.88 1.62 -20.49
CA GLN A 10 -4.88 0.82 -19.83
C GLN A 10 -5.42 0.52 -18.44
N PHE A 11 -5.51 -0.76 -18.07
CA PHE A 11 -5.93 -1.15 -16.73
C PHE A 11 -5.05 -0.43 -15.72
N GLN A 12 -5.66 0.19 -14.72
CA GLN A 12 -4.97 0.92 -13.68
C GLN A 12 -5.43 0.40 -12.33
N SER A 13 -4.50 -0.17 -11.56
CA SER A 13 -4.80 -0.56 -10.18
C SER A 13 -5.26 0.64 -9.37
N HIS A 14 -6.18 0.42 -8.44
CA HIS A 14 -6.50 1.38 -7.39
C HIS A 14 -5.31 1.45 -6.43
N ASN A 15 -4.95 2.66 -6.01
CA ASN A 15 -3.75 2.89 -5.21
C ASN A 15 -4.12 3.69 -3.96
N LEU A 16 -4.06 3.04 -2.81
CA LEU A 16 -4.21 3.63 -1.49
C LEU A 16 -2.85 3.74 -0.81
N PHE A 17 -2.74 4.65 0.15
CA PHE A 17 -1.59 4.71 1.03
C PHE A 17 -1.98 4.93 2.48
N VAL A 18 -1.22 4.32 3.37
CA VAL A 18 -1.14 4.66 4.78
C VAL A 18 0.24 5.23 5.05
N GLU A 19 0.28 6.36 5.75
CA GLU A 19 1.51 7.06 6.09
C GLU A 19 1.63 7.14 7.61
N VAL A 20 2.72 6.63 8.16
CA VAL A 20 3.02 6.67 9.59
C VAL A 20 4.26 7.49 9.87
N ASP A 21 4.12 8.45 10.79
CA ASP A 21 5.20 9.30 11.27
C ASP A 21 5.34 9.18 12.79
N VAL A 22 6.25 8.29 13.19
CA VAL A 22 6.48 7.98 14.62
C VAL A 22 7.23 9.06 15.37
N SER A 23 7.63 10.14 14.68
CA SER A 23 8.16 11.35 15.30
C SER A 23 7.06 12.29 15.80
N LYS A 24 5.82 12.09 15.36
CA LYS A 24 4.64 12.85 15.78
C LYS A 24 3.92 12.20 16.95
N THR A 25 2.92 12.90 17.49
CA THR A 25 2.10 12.45 18.62
C THR A 25 0.60 12.58 18.29
N GLY A 26 -0.25 11.81 18.98
CA GLY A 26 -1.70 11.81 18.80
C GLY A 26 -2.16 11.39 17.39
N ASP A 27 -3.24 12.00 16.90
CA ASP A 27 -3.87 11.67 15.61
C ASP A 27 -2.99 11.96 14.39
N GLU A 28 -1.88 12.68 14.57
CA GLU A 28 -0.98 13.03 13.48
C GLU A 28 0.01 11.91 13.13
N ILE A 29 0.05 10.85 13.95
CA ILE A 29 0.91 9.68 13.76
C ILE A 29 0.56 8.94 12.47
N VAL A 30 -0.74 8.82 12.12
CA VAL A 30 -1.18 8.05 10.95
C VAL A 30 -2.05 8.89 10.04
N LYS A 31 -1.73 8.90 8.74
CA LYS A 31 -2.49 9.57 7.69
C LYS A 31 -2.85 8.58 6.60
N TYR A 32 -3.95 8.87 5.91
CA TYR A 32 -4.55 7.98 4.93
C TYR A 32 -4.86 8.74 3.65
N GLY A 33 -4.83 8.06 2.52
CA GLY A 33 -5.26 8.65 1.27
C GLY A 33 -5.10 7.76 0.05
N ARG A 34 -5.15 8.42 -1.10
CA ARG A 34 -5.00 7.84 -2.44
C ARG A 34 -3.75 8.35 -3.14
N ILE A 35 -3.12 7.49 -3.92
CA ILE A 35 -2.16 7.91 -4.94
C ILE A 35 -2.90 7.88 -6.27
N VAL A 36 -3.08 9.05 -6.86
CA VAL A 36 -3.73 9.20 -8.17
C VAL A 36 -2.69 9.55 -9.22
N TYR A 37 -2.88 9.06 -10.44
CA TYR A 37 -1.99 9.33 -11.56
C TYR A 37 -2.69 10.25 -12.55
N ASN A 38 -1.93 11.15 -13.14
CA ASN A 38 -2.39 11.88 -14.32
C ASN A 38 -2.13 11.07 -15.60
N GLU A 39 -2.52 11.62 -16.75
CA GLU A 39 -2.31 11.03 -18.08
C GLU A 39 -0.85 10.71 -18.42
N LYS A 40 0.11 11.33 -17.72
CA LYS A 40 1.56 11.08 -17.89
C LYS A 40 2.10 10.05 -16.88
N ASN A 41 1.23 9.29 -16.23
CA ASN A 41 1.55 8.37 -15.12
C ASN A 41 2.32 9.03 -13.97
N SER A 42 2.12 10.34 -13.75
CA SER A 42 2.75 11.07 -12.65
C SER A 42 1.90 10.95 -11.38
N PRO A 43 2.43 10.36 -10.28
CA PRO A 43 1.66 10.17 -9.07
C PRO A 43 1.48 11.47 -8.28
N ARG A 44 0.33 11.60 -7.62
CA ARG A 44 -0.03 12.65 -6.66
C ARG A 44 -0.73 12.03 -5.45
N ARG A 45 -0.35 12.43 -4.23
CA ARG A 45 -1.09 12.07 -3.01
C ARG A 45 -2.34 12.94 -2.86
N LYS A 46 -3.46 12.30 -2.54
CA LYS A 46 -4.69 12.93 -2.09
C LYS A 46 -5.04 12.37 -0.72
N TYR A 47 -4.86 13.18 0.33
CA TYR A 47 -5.19 12.79 1.69
C TYR A 47 -6.71 12.76 1.92
N PHE A 48 -7.16 11.84 2.77
CA PHE A 48 -8.53 11.85 3.29
C PHE A 48 -8.70 12.90 4.40
N LYS A 49 -9.94 13.32 4.65
CA LYS A 49 -10.27 14.32 5.68
C LYS A 49 -9.91 13.80 7.07
N LYS A 50 -9.30 14.65 7.90
CA LYS A 50 -8.65 14.27 9.17
C LYS A 50 -9.59 13.53 10.13
N ASP A 51 -10.84 13.97 10.26
CA ASP A 51 -11.71 13.57 11.36
C ASP A 51 -12.37 12.18 11.20
N ILE A 52 -12.27 11.56 10.02
CA ILE A 52 -12.89 10.24 9.71
C ILE A 52 -11.97 9.36 8.85
N ASN A 53 -10.67 9.66 8.84
CA ASN A 53 -9.72 9.20 7.83
C ASN A 53 -9.57 7.67 7.73
N LYS A 54 -9.61 6.93 8.84
CA LYS A 54 -9.46 5.47 8.88
C LYS A 54 -10.70 4.74 8.38
N ALA A 55 -11.88 5.14 8.86
CA ALA A 55 -13.14 4.55 8.40
C ALA A 55 -13.32 4.78 6.89
N MET A 56 -13.12 6.04 6.45
CA MET A 56 -13.10 6.37 5.03
C MET A 56 -12.11 5.52 4.24
N PHE A 57 -10.92 5.25 4.79
CA PHE A 57 -9.92 4.43 4.14
C PHE A 57 -10.39 2.99 3.95
N LEU A 58 -10.94 2.36 4.98
CA LEU A 58 -11.42 0.98 4.91
C LEU A 58 -12.65 0.86 3.99
N ASP A 59 -13.56 1.83 4.04
CA ASP A 59 -14.72 1.88 3.15
C ASP A 59 -14.30 2.08 1.69
N THR A 60 -13.33 2.97 1.45
CA THR A 60 -12.77 3.20 0.12
C THR A 60 -12.08 1.95 -0.43
N LEU A 61 -11.28 1.28 0.41
CA LEU A 61 -10.65 0.00 0.06
C LEU A 61 -11.69 -1.05 -0.31
N SER A 62 -12.75 -1.19 0.48
CA SER A 62 -13.82 -2.15 0.23
C SER A 62 -14.57 -1.84 -1.06
N SER A 63 -14.92 -0.57 -1.32
CA SER A 63 -15.57 -0.14 -2.56
C SER A 63 -14.69 -0.43 -3.77
N ASP A 64 -13.42 0.01 -3.74
CA ASP A 64 -12.47 -0.19 -4.84
C ASP A 64 -12.25 -1.68 -5.14
N LEU A 65 -12.16 -2.54 -4.11
CA LEU A 65 -12.05 -3.98 -4.30
C LEU A 65 -13.30 -4.59 -4.93
N ASN A 66 -14.49 -4.11 -4.56
CA ASN A 66 -15.74 -4.64 -5.10
C ASN A 66 -16.05 -4.14 -6.53
N GLU A 67 -15.53 -2.98 -6.92
CA GLU A 67 -15.59 -2.47 -8.30
C GLU A 67 -14.69 -3.26 -9.26
N LEU A 68 -13.63 -3.88 -8.75
CA LEU A 68 -12.71 -4.68 -9.55
C LEU A 68 -13.34 -6.03 -9.99
N PRO A 69 -13.01 -6.50 -11.22
CA PRO A 69 -13.27 -7.88 -11.62
C PRO A 69 -12.70 -8.88 -10.61
N LEU A 70 -13.37 -10.03 -10.42
CA LEU A 70 -13.02 -11.02 -9.40
C LEU A 70 -11.54 -11.44 -9.44
N GLU A 71 -10.99 -11.63 -10.64
CA GLU A 71 -9.60 -12.01 -10.88
C GLU A 71 -8.57 -10.92 -10.57
N LYS A 72 -9.03 -9.67 -10.35
CA LYS A 72 -8.22 -8.50 -10.02
C LYS A 72 -8.33 -8.08 -8.55
N ARG A 73 -9.13 -8.76 -7.72
CA ARG A 73 -9.35 -8.40 -6.31
C ARG A 73 -8.20 -8.78 -5.36
N ASN A 74 -6.99 -8.95 -5.89
CA ASN A 74 -5.80 -9.14 -5.06
C ASN A 74 -5.23 -7.78 -4.64
N THR A 75 -4.72 -7.74 -3.41
CA THR A 75 -4.10 -6.54 -2.84
C THR A 75 -2.60 -6.75 -2.72
N LEU A 76 -1.83 -5.82 -3.27
CA LEU A 76 -0.38 -5.73 -3.06
C LEU A 76 -0.07 -4.66 -2.02
N PHE A 77 0.59 -5.04 -0.94
CA PHE A 77 1.24 -4.11 -0.03
C PHE A 77 2.63 -3.76 -0.57
N TYR A 78 2.90 -2.46 -0.76
CA TYR A 78 4.24 -1.97 -1.07
C TYR A 78 4.84 -1.29 0.15
N ILE A 79 5.96 -1.81 0.65
CA ILE A 79 6.68 -1.26 1.80
C ILE A 79 8.07 -0.80 1.33
N HIS A 80 8.26 0.52 1.31
CA HIS A 80 9.47 1.11 0.75
C HIS A 80 10.68 1.01 1.69
N GLY A 81 11.89 1.20 1.14
CA GLY A 81 13.13 1.28 1.90
C GLY A 81 13.40 2.68 2.48
N MET A 82 14.40 2.80 3.34
CA MET A 82 14.72 4.04 4.10
C MET A 82 14.69 5.32 3.24
N TRP A 83 15.37 5.34 2.09
CA TRP A 83 15.49 6.52 1.24
C TRP A 83 14.21 6.95 0.52
N ALA A 84 13.16 6.12 0.53
CA ALA A 84 11.89 6.41 -0.12
C ALA A 84 10.83 6.98 0.84
N SER A 85 11.22 7.37 2.06
CA SER A 85 10.35 8.11 3.00
C SER A 85 9.96 9.50 2.48
N GLY A 86 10.84 10.12 1.70
CA GLY A 86 10.58 11.39 1.02
C GLY A 86 9.69 11.24 -0.21
N TRP A 87 8.72 12.15 -0.38
CA TRP A 87 7.78 12.10 -1.50
C TRP A 87 8.45 12.09 -2.89
N SER A 88 9.56 12.78 -3.08
CA SER A 88 10.27 12.80 -4.38
C SER A 88 10.74 11.42 -4.81
N PHE A 89 11.34 10.64 -3.90
CA PHE A 89 11.79 9.27 -4.17
C PHE A 89 10.59 8.33 -4.33
N LEU A 90 9.60 8.44 -3.44
CA LEU A 90 8.38 7.64 -3.53
C LEU A 90 7.66 7.89 -4.86
N LYS A 91 7.59 9.13 -5.32
CA LYS A 91 7.01 9.52 -6.62
C LYS A 91 7.75 8.86 -7.78
N GLY A 92 9.08 8.81 -7.73
CA GLY A 92 9.92 8.13 -8.72
C GLY A 92 9.61 6.63 -8.79
N ASN A 93 9.55 5.97 -7.63
CA ASN A 93 9.22 4.55 -7.52
C ASN A 93 7.81 4.26 -8.04
N HIS A 94 6.81 5.03 -7.59
CA HIS A 94 5.43 4.89 -8.06
C HIS A 94 5.28 5.12 -9.55
N ARG A 95 6.01 6.08 -10.14
CA ARG A 95 5.97 6.29 -11.60
C ARG A 95 6.43 5.04 -12.34
N LYS A 96 7.58 4.48 -11.95
CA LYS A 96 8.12 3.27 -12.58
C LYS A 96 7.23 2.05 -12.36
N MET A 97 6.79 1.81 -11.12
CA MET A 97 5.89 0.70 -10.80
C MET A 97 4.55 0.84 -11.53
N GLN A 98 3.99 2.05 -11.64
CA GLN A 98 2.77 2.28 -12.42
C GLN A 98 2.98 1.90 -13.88
N THR A 99 4.07 2.35 -14.51
CA THR A 99 4.30 2.10 -15.95
C THR A 99 4.68 0.65 -16.26
N GLU A 100 5.43 -0.01 -15.37
CA GLU A 100 6.03 -1.31 -15.65
C GLU A 100 5.29 -2.48 -14.99
N MET A 101 4.61 -2.24 -13.86
CA MET A 101 4.00 -3.29 -13.04
C MET A 101 2.48 -3.14 -12.90
N TRP A 102 2.00 -2.04 -12.30
CA TRP A 102 0.59 -1.92 -11.92
C TRP A 102 -0.34 -1.84 -13.13
N SER A 103 0.09 -1.15 -14.18
CA SER A 103 -0.69 -1.03 -15.42
C SER A 103 -0.54 -2.21 -16.38
N ASN A 104 0.23 -3.23 -16.00
CA ASN A 104 0.37 -4.43 -16.82
C ASN A 104 -0.93 -5.24 -16.74
N LYS A 105 -1.53 -5.58 -17.89
CA LYS A 105 -2.78 -6.36 -17.93
C LYS A 105 -2.65 -7.73 -17.25
N ALA A 106 -1.45 -8.30 -17.21
CA ALA A 106 -1.17 -9.55 -16.52
C ALA A 106 -1.04 -9.41 -14.99
N ASN A 107 -0.91 -8.18 -14.45
CA ASN A 107 -0.82 -7.97 -13.01
C ASN A 107 -2.13 -8.38 -12.33
N PRO A 108 -2.12 -9.38 -11.43
CA PRO A 108 -3.33 -9.84 -10.76
C PRO A 108 -3.75 -8.91 -9.59
N ASN A 109 -2.90 -7.96 -9.20
CA ASN A 109 -3.16 -7.03 -8.11
C ASN A 109 -3.86 -5.76 -8.63
N GLY A 110 -5.19 -5.75 -8.56
CA GLY A 110 -5.98 -4.56 -8.88
C GLY A 110 -5.99 -3.51 -7.76
N MET A 111 -5.60 -3.89 -6.54
CA MET A 111 -5.41 -2.97 -5.42
C MET A 111 -3.95 -2.92 -4.99
N VAL A 112 -3.45 -1.71 -4.71
CA VAL A 112 -2.14 -1.46 -4.13
C VAL A 112 -2.30 -0.61 -2.88
N VAL A 113 -1.76 -1.10 -1.75
CA VAL A 113 -1.67 -0.34 -0.50
C VAL A 113 -0.21 -0.03 -0.23
N THR A 114 0.16 1.24 -0.34
CA THR A 114 1.52 1.68 -0.03
C THR A 114 1.65 2.02 1.45
N VAL A 115 2.59 1.37 2.13
CA VAL A 115 2.99 1.68 3.50
C VAL A 115 4.13 2.68 3.46
N VAL A 116 3.82 3.92 3.78
CA VAL A 116 4.78 5.02 3.88
C VAL A 116 5.20 5.17 5.33
N TRP A 117 6.48 4.98 5.62
CA TRP A 117 7.04 5.19 6.95
C TRP A 117 8.12 6.26 6.91
N HIS A 118 8.09 7.18 7.86
CA HIS A 118 9.06 8.26 7.93
C HIS A 118 10.38 7.79 8.54
N CYS A 119 11.48 8.28 7.98
CA CYS A 119 12.82 8.00 8.45
C CYS A 119 13.61 9.30 8.60
N LYS A 120 14.71 9.23 9.36
CA LYS A 120 15.75 10.26 9.49
C LYS A 120 16.98 9.90 8.66
N LEU A 121 18.08 10.63 8.85
CA LEU A 121 19.37 10.32 8.22
C LEU A 121 20.13 9.18 8.93
N ASN A 122 19.88 8.97 10.22
CA ASN A 122 20.60 7.97 11.02
C ASN A 122 20.03 6.56 10.81
N TYR A 123 20.87 5.64 10.30
CA TYR A 123 20.48 4.26 10.00
C TYR A 123 19.97 3.47 11.23
N PHE A 124 20.64 3.59 12.37
CA PHE A 124 20.27 2.83 13.58
C PHE A 124 18.96 3.32 14.17
N GLU A 125 18.77 4.64 14.24
CA GLU A 125 17.47 5.22 14.63
C GLU A 125 16.36 4.77 13.67
N ASN A 126 16.66 4.70 12.37
CA ASN A 126 15.68 4.28 11.37
C ASN A 126 15.26 2.81 11.53
N LYS A 127 16.15 1.93 11.98
CA LYS A 127 15.80 0.54 12.29
C LYS A 127 14.74 0.48 13.38
N GLU A 128 14.92 1.25 14.45
CA GLU A 128 13.96 1.33 15.55
C GLU A 128 12.65 2.01 15.13
N MET A 129 12.74 3.10 14.36
CA MET A 129 11.57 3.79 13.81
C MET A 129 10.75 2.89 12.88
N ALA A 130 11.41 2.07 12.05
CA ALA A 130 10.75 1.11 11.16
C ALA A 130 9.98 0.05 11.97
N LEU A 131 10.59 -0.52 13.01
CA LEU A 131 9.93 -1.47 13.91
C LEU A 131 8.73 -0.82 14.63
N LYS A 132 8.90 0.40 15.16
CA LYS A 132 7.81 1.15 15.81
C LYS A 132 6.68 1.45 14.85
N SER A 133 6.99 1.83 13.61
CA SER A 133 6.03 2.07 12.53
C SER A 133 5.21 0.82 12.24
N GLY A 134 5.86 -0.35 12.13
CA GLY A 134 5.17 -1.61 11.91
C GLY A 134 4.23 -1.98 13.05
N LYS A 135 4.65 -1.82 14.31
CA LYS A 135 3.79 -2.06 15.50
C LYS A 135 2.54 -1.18 15.50
N ILE A 136 2.68 0.10 15.16
CA ILE A 136 1.55 1.05 15.08
C ILE A 136 0.59 0.65 13.95
N LEU A 137 1.12 0.19 12.82
CA LEU A 137 0.33 -0.16 11.64
C LEU A 137 -0.31 -1.54 11.72
N ALA A 138 0.21 -2.46 12.53
CA ALA A 138 -0.23 -3.86 12.54
C ALA A 138 -1.77 -4.02 12.74
N PRO A 139 -2.43 -3.32 13.70
CA PRO A 139 -3.88 -3.42 13.86
C PRO A 139 -4.69 -2.93 12.67
N LEU A 140 -4.19 -1.94 11.94
CA LEU A 140 -4.81 -1.47 10.69
C LEU A 140 -4.61 -2.49 9.58
N ILE A 141 -3.40 -3.03 9.44
CA ILE A 141 -3.10 -4.02 8.40
C ILE A 141 -3.98 -5.28 8.58
N ARG A 142 -4.25 -5.71 9.83
CA ARG A 142 -5.24 -6.77 10.11
C ARG A 142 -6.63 -6.42 9.59
N GLN A 143 -7.10 -5.19 9.82
CA GLN A 143 -8.39 -4.72 9.31
C GLN A 143 -8.44 -4.65 7.78
N ILE A 144 -7.32 -4.30 7.13
CA ILE A 144 -7.20 -4.32 5.67
C ILE A 144 -7.30 -5.76 5.17
N HIS A 145 -6.64 -6.72 5.84
CA HIS A 145 -6.75 -8.15 5.51
C HIS A 145 -8.18 -8.66 5.65
N ASP A 146 -8.90 -8.29 6.72
CA ASP A 146 -10.32 -8.62 6.89
C ASP A 146 -11.18 -8.07 5.74
N VAL A 147 -10.91 -6.85 5.27
CA VAL A 147 -11.61 -6.26 4.11
C VAL A 147 -11.29 -7.04 2.84
N CYS A 148 -10.02 -7.39 2.61
CA CYS A 148 -9.61 -8.18 1.46
C CYS A 148 -10.28 -9.56 1.45
N ALA A 149 -10.29 -10.27 2.58
CA ALA A 149 -10.89 -11.59 2.70
C ALA A 149 -12.40 -11.59 2.47
N LYS A 150 -13.10 -10.50 2.81
CA LYS A 150 -14.53 -10.34 2.55
C LYS A 150 -14.86 -9.99 1.09
N ALA A 151 -13.90 -9.47 0.33
CA ALA A 151 -14.12 -9.06 -1.06
C ALA A 151 -14.24 -10.26 -2.02
N SER A 152 -13.58 -11.37 -1.71
CA SER A 152 -13.68 -12.65 -2.44
C SER A 152 -12.99 -13.75 -1.63
N ASP A 153 -13.54 -14.97 -1.65
CA ASP A 153 -12.92 -16.15 -1.02
C ASP A 153 -11.53 -16.49 -1.61
N ASN A 154 -11.21 -15.98 -2.80
CA ASN A 154 -9.94 -16.16 -3.50
C ASN A 154 -9.05 -14.90 -3.49
N SER A 155 -9.44 -13.83 -2.80
CA SER A 155 -8.64 -12.60 -2.73
C SER A 155 -7.32 -12.84 -2.01
N LYS A 156 -6.21 -12.61 -2.73
CA LYS A 156 -4.86 -12.75 -2.18
C LYS A 156 -4.32 -11.44 -1.64
N THR A 157 -3.48 -11.55 -0.62
CA THR A 157 -2.70 -10.44 -0.08
C THR A 157 -1.21 -10.68 -0.27
N ASN A 158 -0.60 -9.85 -1.11
CA ASN A 158 0.78 -9.97 -1.53
C ASN A 158 1.62 -8.84 -0.94
N TYR A 159 2.91 -9.06 -0.74
CA TYR A 159 3.83 -8.07 -0.19
C TYR A 159 5.05 -7.89 -1.10
N LEU A 160 5.32 -6.63 -1.46
CA LEU A 160 6.58 -6.19 -2.05
C LEU A 160 7.30 -5.28 -1.04
N ILE A 161 8.42 -5.77 -0.53
CA ILE A 161 9.15 -5.16 0.57
C ILE A 161 10.54 -4.82 0.07
N HIS A 162 10.98 -3.58 0.30
CA HIS A 162 12.30 -3.12 -0.15
C HIS A 162 13.18 -2.68 1.03
N SER A 163 14.41 -3.21 1.08
CA SER A 163 15.48 -2.81 2.00
C SER A 163 14.98 -2.72 3.45
N MET A 164 15.24 -1.63 4.17
CA MET A 164 14.80 -1.43 5.57
C MET A 164 13.27 -1.50 5.78
N GLY A 165 12.46 -1.44 4.72
CA GLY A 165 11.03 -1.73 4.79
C GLY A 165 10.72 -3.11 5.39
N HIS A 166 11.65 -4.08 5.31
CA HIS A 166 11.48 -5.38 5.96
C HIS A 166 11.32 -5.28 7.48
N ARG A 167 11.87 -4.25 8.13
CA ARG A 167 11.71 -4.04 9.58
C ARG A 167 10.31 -3.58 9.95
N VAL A 168 9.68 -2.80 9.07
CA VAL A 168 8.26 -2.47 9.21
C VAL A 168 7.42 -3.74 9.10
N PHE A 169 7.69 -4.55 8.07
CA PHE A 169 7.00 -5.82 7.87
C PHE A 169 7.22 -6.81 9.00
N GLU A 170 8.46 -6.95 9.49
CA GLU A 170 8.82 -7.82 10.63
C GLU A 170 7.91 -7.54 11.82
N ALA A 171 7.75 -6.27 12.20
CA ALA A 171 6.88 -5.90 13.32
C ALA A 171 5.39 -6.14 13.04
N ILE A 172 4.92 -5.93 11.81
CA ILE A 172 3.53 -6.27 11.42
C ILE A 172 3.31 -7.79 11.53
N TRP A 173 4.24 -8.57 11.00
CA TRP A 173 4.15 -10.02 10.95
C TRP A 173 4.18 -10.65 12.34
N GLN A 174 5.06 -10.18 13.23
CA GLN A 174 5.14 -10.69 14.61
C GLN A 174 3.83 -10.50 15.37
N ASP A 175 3.18 -9.35 15.22
CA ASP A 175 1.86 -9.11 15.81
C ASP A 175 0.79 -10.05 15.24
N GLN A 176 0.82 -10.33 13.93
CA GLN A 176 -0.11 -11.28 13.30
C GLN A 176 0.06 -12.72 13.80
N LEU A 177 1.29 -13.15 14.10
CA LEU A 177 1.56 -14.47 14.66
C LEU A 177 0.97 -14.64 16.07
N THR A 178 0.90 -13.56 16.85
CA THR A 178 0.39 -13.61 18.24
C THR A 178 -1.14 -13.72 18.35
N GLU A 179 -1.88 -13.36 17.30
CA GLU A 179 -3.35 -13.27 17.30
C GLU A 179 -4.03 -14.44 16.54
N ASN A 180 -3.47 -15.66 16.64
CA ASN A 180 -4.02 -16.90 16.05
C ASN A 180 -4.09 -16.94 14.50
N MET A 181 -3.02 -16.56 13.79
CA MET A 181 -2.71 -17.01 12.40
C MET A 181 -3.88 -16.98 11.39
N LYS A 182 -4.86 -16.10 11.55
CA LYS A 182 -6.00 -16.02 10.61
C LYS A 182 -5.59 -15.39 9.26
N TYR A 183 -4.42 -14.77 9.21
CA TYR A 183 -3.94 -14.02 8.06
C TYR A 183 -2.71 -14.69 7.46
N HIS A 184 -2.81 -15.04 6.18
CA HIS A 184 -1.70 -15.56 5.40
C HIS A 184 -1.35 -14.52 4.34
N ALA A 185 -0.10 -14.03 4.36
CA ALA A 185 0.46 -13.38 3.17
C ALA A 185 0.66 -14.46 2.11
N ASP A 186 0.01 -14.32 0.96
CA ASP A 186 0.06 -15.32 -0.11
C ASP A 186 1.44 -15.35 -0.78
N ASN A 187 2.02 -14.17 -1.00
CA ASN A 187 3.37 -14.03 -1.56
C ASN A 187 4.11 -12.90 -0.85
N ILE A 188 5.36 -13.16 -0.47
CA ILE A 188 6.26 -12.17 0.13
C ILE A 188 7.50 -12.08 -0.73
N VAL A 189 7.73 -10.91 -1.33
CA VAL A 189 8.96 -10.60 -2.08
C VAL A 189 9.77 -9.57 -1.30
N MET A 190 11.00 -9.92 -0.96
CA MET A 190 11.96 -9.03 -0.32
C MET A 190 13.07 -8.66 -1.31
N ALA A 191 13.16 -7.38 -1.64
CA ALA A 191 14.24 -6.81 -2.45
C ALA A 191 15.26 -6.11 -1.53
N GLY A 192 16.56 -6.42 -1.73
CA GLY A 192 17.68 -5.88 -0.95
C GLY A 192 17.98 -4.41 -1.26
#